data_AF-C0QGX7-F1
#
_entry.id   AF-C0QGX7-F1
#
_cell.length_a   1.000
_cell.length_b   1.000
_cell.length_c   1.000
_cell.angle_alpha   90.00
_cell.angle_beta   90.00
_cell.angle_gamma   90.00
#
_symmetry.space_group_name_H-M   'P 1'
#
loop_
_entity.id
_entity.type
_entity.pdbx_description
1 polymer ?
#
loop_
_entity_poly.entity_id
_entity_poly.type
_entity_poly.pdbx_seq_one_letter_code
_entity_poly.pdbx_strand_id
1 'polypeptide(L)' 'MAGAIILPGVHIETGAVIGAGSVVTKNVDSNCIVGSNPARLIKRRDLESNKVDK' A
#
# COMPACT_ATOMS: atom_id res chain seq x y z
N MET A 1 -15.30 4.80 6.96
CA MET A 1 -14.56 3.90 7.87
C MET A 1 -13.10 3.94 7.43
N ALA A 2 -12.17 4.35 8.31
CA ALA A 2 -10.74 4.39 8.01
C ALA A 2 -10.02 3.46 9.00
N GLY A 3 -9.11 2.63 8.49
CA GLY A 3 -8.33 1.68 9.29
C GLY A 3 -7.69 0.60 8.40
N ALA A 4 -6.55 0.08 8.83
CA ALA A 4 -5.92 -1.10 8.25
C ALA A 4 -5.30 -1.91 9.39
N ILE A 5 -5.30 -3.24 9.28
CA ILE A 5 -4.72 -4.14 10.27
C ILE A 5 -3.42 -4.67 9.69
N ILE A 6 -2.31 -4.46 10.39
CA ILE A 6 -0.97 -4.92 9.97
C ILE A 6 -0.56 -6.02 10.94
N LEU A 7 -0.29 -7.23 10.42
CA LEU A 7 0.12 -8.34 11.27
C LEU A 7 1.55 -8.15 11.80
N PRO A 8 1.88 -8.72 12.98
CA PRO A 8 3.24 -8.70 13.51
C PRO A 8 4.25 -9.29 12.52
N GLY A 9 5.44 -8.67 12.44
CA GLY A 9 6.53 -9.12 11.55
C GLY A 9 6.39 -8.70 10.08
N VAL A 10 5.35 -7.92 9.74
CA VAL A 10 5.21 -7.33 8.41
C VAL A 10 6.03 -6.04 8.31
N HIS A 11 6.87 -5.97 7.27
CA HIS A 11 7.61 -4.77 6.90
C HIS A 11 6.90 -4.02 5.78
N ILE A 12 6.74 -2.71 5.96
CA ILE A 12 6.16 -1.80 4.97
C ILE A 12 7.25 -0.80 4.58
N GLU A 13 7.68 -0.89 3.33
CA GLU A 13 8.73 -0.03 2.80
C GLU A 13 8.23 1.38 2.48
N THR A 14 9.16 2.29 2.22
CA THR A 14 8.85 3.71 2.01
C THR A 14 8.03 3.92 0.73
N GLY A 15 7.01 4.79 0.82
CA GLY A 15 6.14 5.14 -0.32
C GLY A 15 5.03 4.14 -0.60
N ALA A 16 4.94 3.05 0.16
CA ALA A 16 3.83 2.10 0.06
C ALA A 16 2.49 2.73 0.52
N VAL A 17 1.38 2.32 -0.08
CA VAL A 17 0.03 2.80 0.22
C VAL A 17 -0.86 1.61 0.57
N ILE A 18 -1.52 1.68 1.73
CA ILE A 18 -2.45 0.66 2.21
C ILE A 18 -3.89 1.16 2.07
N GLY A 19 -4.73 0.43 1.34
CA GLY A 19 -6.15 0.75 1.21
C GLY A 19 -6.91 0.64 2.53
N ALA A 20 -7.96 1.43 2.71
CA ALA A 20 -8.83 1.33 3.88
C ALA A 20 -9.52 -0.04 3.97
N GLY A 21 -9.69 -0.56 5.19
CA GLY A 21 -10.28 -1.86 5.48
C GLY A 21 -9.36 -3.05 5.19
N SER A 22 -8.07 -2.82 4.92
CA SER A 22 -7.17 -3.91 4.51
C SER A 22 -6.56 -4.66 5.69
N VAL A 23 -6.29 -5.95 5.50
CA VAL A 23 -5.55 -6.79 6.46
C VAL A 23 -4.24 -7.26 5.82
N VAL A 24 -3.13 -6.66 6.24
CA VAL A 24 -1.80 -6.88 5.67
C VAL A 24 -1.16 -8.08 6.34
N THR A 25 -1.01 -9.17 5.59
CA THR A 25 -0.45 -10.45 6.05
C THR A 25 0.94 -10.74 5.48
N LYS A 26 1.47 -9.89 4.60
CA LYS A 26 2.76 -10.05 3.91
C LYS A 26 3.47 -8.70 3.79
N ASN A 27 4.80 -8.74 3.65
CA ASN A 27 5.63 -7.55 3.42
C ASN A 27 5.18 -6.79 2.17
N VAL A 28 5.33 -5.46 2.22
CA VAL A 28 4.92 -4.54 1.15
C VAL A 28 6.15 -3.78 0.65
N ASP A 29 6.51 -4.00 -0.61
CA ASP A 29 7.63 -3.30 -1.27
C ASP A 29 7.39 -1.79 -1.41
N SER A 30 8.48 -1.05 -1.62
CA SER A 30 8.44 0.40 -1.82
C SER A 30 7.53 0.77 -2.97
N ASN A 31 6.76 1.84 -2.80
CA ASN A 31 5.87 2.37 -3.83
C ASN A 31 4.77 1.38 -4.27
N CYS A 32 4.50 0.32 -3.52
CA CYS A 32 3.37 -0.57 -3.82
C CYS A 32 2.06 -0.05 -3.21
N ILE A 33 0.98 -0.15 -3.98
CA ILE A 33 -0.38 0.10 -3.52
C ILE A 33 -1.03 -1.26 -3.29
N VAL A 34 -1.36 -1.57 -2.05
CA VAL A 34 -2.02 -2.82 -1.65
C VAL A 34 -3.37 -2.54 -1.01
N GLY A 35 -4.31 -3.47 -1.12
CA GLY A 35 -5.58 -3.38 -0.41
C GLY A 35 -6.37 -4.68 -0.34
N SER A 36 -7.51 -4.64 0.37
CA SER A 36 -8.41 -5.77 0.68
C SER A 36 -8.01 -6.60 1.91
N ASN A 37 -8.84 -7.59 2.24
CA ASN A 37 -8.63 -8.56 3.31
C ASN A 37 -8.74 -9.99 2.74
N PRO A 38 -7.63 -10.72 2.57
CA PRO A 38 -6.24 -10.32 2.82
C PRO A 38 -5.72 -9.31 1.79
N ALA A 39 -4.75 -8.47 2.18
CA ALA A 39 -4.18 -7.43 1.32
C ALA A 39 -3.44 -8.03 0.11
N ARG A 40 -3.73 -7.50 -1.09
CA ARG A 40 -3.07 -7.88 -2.36
C ARG A 40 -2.55 -6.64 -3.09
N LEU A 41 -1.51 -6.83 -3.90
CA LEU A 41 -0.99 -5.79 -4.78
C LEU A 41 -2.06 -5.38 -5.79
N ILE A 42 -2.44 -4.11 -5.77
CA ILE A 42 -3.37 -3.51 -6.72
C ILE A 42 -2.57 -2.89 -7.87
N LYS A 43 -1.57 -2.06 -7.53
CA LYS A 43 -0.76 -1.33 -8.52
C LYS A 43 0.57 -0.90 -7.89
N ARG A 44 1.61 -0.73 -8.70
CA ARG A 44 2.83 -0.01 -8.29
C ARG A 44 2.69 1.48 -8.62
N ARG A 45 3.01 2.33 -7.66
CA ARG A 45 3.01 3.78 -7.81
C ARG A 45 4.13 4.16 -8.76
N ASP A 46 3.75 4.85 -9.81
CA ASP A 46 4.70 5.53 -10.67
C ASP A 46 5.12 6.81 -9.96
N LEU A 47 6.39 6.86 -9.52
CA LEU A 47 6.94 8.03 -8.85
C LEU A 47 7.27 9.17 -9.83
N GLU A 48 7.11 8.95 -11.13
CA GLU A 48 7.34 9.93 -12.20
C GLU A 48 6.09 10.77 -12.52
N SER A 49 5.05 10.69 -11.69
CA SER A 49 3.86 11.54 -11.81
C SER A 49 4.10 12.88 -11.11
N ASN A 50 4.97 13.71 -11.69
CA ASN A 50 4.98 15.15 -11.43
C ASN A 50 4.74 15.92 -12.74
N LYS A 51 3.73 15.51 -13.50
CA LYS A 51 3.01 16.41 -14.40
C LYS A 51 2.04 17.20 -13.52
N VAL A 52 2.54 18.30 -12.96
CA VAL A 52 1.70 19.40 -12.51
C VAL A 52 1.16 20.03 -13.78
N ASP A 53 0.09 19.44 -14.31
CA ASP A 53 -0.68 20.04 -15.38
C ASP A 53 -1.29 21.32 -14.82
N LYS A 54 -0.79 22.43 -15.33
CA LYS A 54 -1.22 23.79 -15.06
C LYS A 54 -2.66 24.04 -15.51
#